data_AF-A0A1C7GTN9-F1
#
_entry.id   AF-A0A1C7GTN9-F1
#
_cell.length_a   1.000
_cell.length_b   1.000
_cell.length_c   1.000
_cell.angle_alpha   90.00
_cell.angle_beta   90.00
_cell.angle_gamma   90.00
#
_symmetry.space_group_name_H-M   'P 1'
#
loop_
_entity.id
_entity.type
_entity.pdbx_description
1 polymer ?
#
loop_
_entity_poly.entity_id
_entity_poly.type
_entity_poly.pdbx_seq_one_letter_code
_entity_poly.pdbx_strand_id
1 'polypeptide(L)'
;MDKRRVRLNINGVVCGLITGESEEYMQTLADEVGDLMKQVMDASPFITREAAALTAALSICDDCHKNAELAAKLRERCEELEVEAELWQEEKVELLKSAVDTQKDAQLAEKAARLSEKASRLETENTRLEEHIQRLKEFETRALALEDENAALRQSAIAASGPSRREGDLEAQNRELTSRLAALEERLAQAGKEPESKPAAPKSPVKRRRGNPLRQEPDMEQEGMVSFFETRADE
;
A
#
# COMPACT_ATOMS: atom_id res chain seq x y z
N MET A 1 -64.20 -40.91 -1.69
CA MET A 1 -65.04 -40.60 -0.51
C MET A 1 -66.24 -41.51 -0.55
N ASP A 2 -66.45 -42.29 0.51
CA ASP A 2 -67.57 -43.22 0.58
C ASP A 2 -68.87 -42.47 0.87
N LYS A 3 -69.86 -42.63 -0.01
CA LYS A 3 -71.16 -41.96 0.12
C LYS A 3 -71.97 -42.66 1.21
N ARG A 4 -72.44 -41.90 2.19
CA ARG A 4 -73.27 -42.40 3.30
C ARG A 4 -74.60 -41.66 3.35
N ARG A 5 -75.62 -42.32 3.86
CA ARG A 5 -76.95 -41.72 4.07
C ARG A 5 -76.99 -41.07 5.44
N VAL A 6 -77.19 -39.76 5.48
CA VAL A 6 -77.34 -38.94 6.69
C VAL A 6 -78.79 -38.52 6.82
N ARG A 7 -79.30 -38.43 8.05
CA ARG A 7 -80.64 -37.92 8.35
C ARG A 7 -80.50 -36.61 9.10
N LEU A 8 -81.07 -35.54 8.55
CA LEU A 8 -81.00 -34.19 9.09
C LEU A 8 -82.41 -33.73 9.48
N ASN A 9 -82.52 -32.83 10.45
CA ASN A 9 -83.77 -32.21 10.86
C ASN A 9 -83.69 -30.70 10.61
N ILE A 10 -84.43 -30.20 9.61
CA ILE A 10 -84.43 -28.78 9.24
C ILE A 10 -85.81 -28.22 9.55
N ASN A 11 -85.88 -27.31 10.54
CA ASN A 11 -87.12 -26.64 10.95
C ASN A 11 -88.32 -27.61 11.15
N GLY A 12 -88.04 -28.76 11.79
CA GLY A 12 -89.02 -29.80 12.09
C GLY A 12 -89.30 -30.82 10.98
N VAL A 13 -88.60 -30.73 9.83
CA VAL A 13 -88.70 -31.67 8.71
C VAL A 13 -87.48 -32.57 8.69
N VAL A 14 -87.70 -33.89 8.75
CA VAL A 14 -86.63 -34.89 8.68
C VAL A 14 -86.30 -35.20 7.21
N CYS A 15 -85.11 -34.81 6.77
CA CYS A 15 -84.59 -35.00 5.42
C CYS A 15 -83.50 -36.07 5.42
N GLY A 16 -83.63 -37.08 4.55
CA GLY A 16 -82.58 -38.08 4.34
C GLY A 16 -81.81 -37.78 3.06
N LEU A 17 -80.49 -37.57 3.17
CA LEU A 17 -79.63 -37.26 2.02
C LEU A 17 -78.40 -38.16 1.97
N ILE A 18 -77.87 -38.38 0.77
CA ILE A 18 -76.67 -39.18 0.55
C ILE A 18 -75.51 -38.22 0.26
N THR A 19 -74.53 -38.18 1.14
CA THR A 19 -73.38 -37.26 1.07
C THR A 19 -72.06 -38.00 1.22
N GLY A 20 -70.98 -37.43 0.65
CA GLY A 20 -69.61 -37.87 0.91
C GLY A 20 -68.95 -37.13 2.08
N GLU A 21 -69.60 -36.09 2.59
CA GLU A 21 -69.11 -35.24 3.67
C GLU A 21 -69.30 -35.87 5.05
N SER A 22 -68.71 -35.25 6.08
CA SER A 22 -68.92 -35.66 7.48
C SER A 22 -70.35 -35.38 7.94
N GLU A 23 -70.86 -36.24 8.82
CA GLU A 23 -72.20 -36.06 9.40
C GLU A 23 -72.28 -34.77 10.23
N GLU A 24 -71.23 -34.46 10.99
CA GLU A 24 -71.11 -33.22 11.77
C GLU A 24 -71.24 -31.98 10.89
N TYR A 25 -70.52 -31.93 9.75
CA TYR A 25 -70.59 -30.79 8.83
C TYR A 25 -72.00 -30.62 8.24
N MET A 26 -72.62 -31.73 7.82
CA MET A 26 -73.98 -31.70 7.27
C MET A 26 -75.03 -31.30 8.32
N GLN A 27 -74.81 -31.66 9.59
CA GLN A 27 -75.67 -31.25 10.69
C GLN A 27 -75.55 -29.74 10.94
N THR A 28 -74.33 -29.19 10.96
CA THR A 28 -74.11 -27.74 11.07
C THR A 28 -74.80 -26.98 9.93
N LEU A 29 -74.69 -27.45 8.68
CA LEU A 29 -75.40 -26.84 7.55
C LEU A 29 -76.93 -26.88 7.70
N ALA A 30 -77.47 -27.99 8.22
CA ALA A 30 -78.91 -28.10 8.48
C ALA A 30 -79.37 -27.13 9.58
N ASP A 31 -78.56 -26.94 10.62
CA ASP A 31 -78.83 -25.99 11.69
C ASP A 31 -78.76 -24.54 11.18
N GLU A 32 -77.76 -24.20 10.36
CA GLU A 32 -77.63 -22.88 9.70
C GLU A 32 -78.84 -22.55 8.81
N VAL A 33 -79.25 -23.48 7.94
CA VAL A 33 -80.45 -23.32 7.10
C VAL A 33 -81.69 -23.21 7.98
N GLY A 34 -81.78 -24.02 9.03
CA GLY A 34 -82.87 -24.00 9.99
C GLY A 34 -83.00 -22.66 10.71
N ASP A 35 -81.89 -22.06 11.13
CA ASP A 35 -81.86 -20.78 11.83
C ASP A 35 -82.17 -19.62 10.88
N LEU A 36 -81.69 -19.66 9.65
CA LEU A 36 -82.06 -18.67 8.63
C LEU A 36 -83.56 -18.72 8.32
N MET A 37 -84.13 -19.93 8.20
CA MET A 37 -85.57 -20.10 8.03
C MET A 37 -86.36 -19.56 9.24
N LYS A 38 -85.90 -19.79 10.48
CA LYS A 38 -86.52 -19.21 11.68
C LYS A 38 -86.49 -17.68 11.64
N GLN A 39 -85.35 -17.08 11.31
CA GLN A 39 -85.22 -15.63 11.19
C GLN A 39 -86.19 -15.03 10.16
N VAL A 40 -86.33 -15.69 8.99
CA VAL A 40 -87.29 -15.26 7.96
C VAL A 40 -88.74 -15.37 8.46
N MET A 41 -89.07 -16.45 9.17
CA MET A 41 -90.40 -16.65 9.74
C MET A 41 -90.70 -15.65 10.87
N ASP A 42 -89.73 -15.34 11.72
CA ASP A 42 -89.85 -14.34 12.79
C ASP A 42 -90.04 -12.93 12.21
N ALA A 43 -89.35 -12.61 11.11
CA ALA A 43 -89.47 -11.34 10.42
C ALA A 43 -90.80 -11.21 9.63
N SER A 44 -91.41 -12.33 9.22
CA SER A 44 -92.64 -12.36 8.42
C SER A 44 -93.64 -13.37 8.98
N PRO A 45 -94.49 -12.98 9.96
CA PRO A 45 -95.36 -13.91 10.69
C PRO A 45 -96.38 -14.70 9.85
N PHE A 46 -96.66 -14.26 8.62
CA PHE A 46 -97.61 -14.91 7.70
C PHE A 46 -96.93 -15.70 6.58
N ILE A 47 -95.60 -15.82 6.58
CA ILE A 47 -94.88 -16.59 5.56
C ILE A 47 -95.09 -18.08 5.78
N THR A 48 -95.29 -18.85 4.71
CA THR A 48 -95.32 -20.31 4.80
C THR A 48 -93.91 -20.86 4.97
N ARG A 49 -93.80 -22.09 5.50
CA ARG A 49 -92.50 -22.75 5.69
C ARG A 49 -91.77 -22.95 4.36
N GLU A 50 -92.50 -23.26 3.29
CA GLU A 50 -91.96 -23.45 1.95
C GLU A 50 -91.41 -22.12 1.39
N ALA A 51 -92.15 -21.02 1.58
CA ALA A 51 -91.68 -19.70 1.18
C ALA A 51 -90.45 -19.27 1.99
N ALA A 52 -90.42 -19.53 3.30
CA ALA A 52 -89.23 -19.28 4.13
C ALA A 52 -88.02 -20.12 3.69
N ALA A 53 -88.23 -21.38 3.30
CA ALA A 53 -87.15 -22.23 2.76
C ALA A 53 -86.61 -21.68 1.43
N LEU A 54 -87.48 -21.21 0.53
CA LEU A 54 -87.09 -20.57 -0.72
C LEU A 54 -86.33 -19.27 -0.48
N THR A 55 -86.76 -18.43 0.47
CA THR A 55 -86.04 -17.21 0.85
C THR A 55 -84.66 -17.53 1.43
N ALA A 56 -84.56 -18.52 2.31
CA ALA A 56 -83.28 -18.96 2.87
C ALA A 56 -82.34 -19.50 1.77
N ALA A 57 -82.86 -20.30 0.83
CA ALA A 57 -82.09 -20.81 -0.29
C ALA A 57 -81.58 -19.68 -1.21
N LEU A 58 -82.43 -18.69 -1.52
CA LEU A 58 -82.03 -17.53 -2.33
C LEU A 58 -80.94 -16.70 -1.64
N SER A 59 -81.07 -16.48 -0.33
CA SER A 59 -80.05 -15.76 0.45
C SER A 59 -78.70 -16.47 0.43
N ILE A 60 -78.68 -17.80 0.66
CA ILE A 60 -77.44 -18.59 0.64
C ILE A 60 -76.81 -18.58 -0.75
N CYS A 61 -77.61 -18.65 -1.81
CA CYS A 61 -77.11 -18.53 -3.19
C CYS A 61 -76.49 -17.15 -3.45
N ASP A 62 -77.14 -16.08 -3.02
CA ASP A 62 -76.62 -14.70 -3.15
C ASP A 62 -75.30 -14.52 -2.39
N ASP A 63 -75.23 -15.00 -1.15
CA ASP A 63 -74.00 -14.96 -0.34
C ASP A 63 -72.89 -15.81 -0.95
N CYS A 64 -73.20 -16.98 -1.51
CA CYS A 64 -72.25 -17.82 -2.23
C CYS A 64 -71.66 -17.09 -3.45
N HIS A 65 -72.51 -16.42 -4.25
CA HIS A 65 -72.04 -15.64 -5.40
C HIS A 65 -71.16 -14.46 -4.97
N LYS A 66 -71.57 -13.69 -3.98
CA LYS A 66 -70.78 -12.57 -3.43
C LYS A 66 -69.43 -13.05 -2.89
N ASN A 67 -69.43 -14.15 -2.14
CA ASN A 67 -68.20 -14.73 -1.59
C ASN A 67 -67.29 -15.27 -2.70
N ALA A 68 -67.84 -15.85 -3.77
CA ALA A 68 -67.07 -16.30 -4.92
C ALA A 68 -66.41 -15.12 -5.66
N GLU A 69 -67.13 -14.01 -5.85
CA GLU A 69 -66.58 -12.78 -6.43
C GLU A 69 -65.47 -12.18 -5.56
N LEU A 70 -65.68 -12.12 -4.23
CA LEU A 70 -64.67 -11.65 -3.29
C LEU A 70 -63.43 -12.56 -3.30
N ALA A 71 -63.62 -13.88 -3.33
CA ALA A 71 -62.53 -14.84 -3.43
C ALA A 71 -61.74 -14.67 -4.74
N ALA A 72 -62.41 -14.37 -5.86
CA ALA A 72 -61.74 -14.08 -7.13
C ALA A 72 -60.90 -12.79 -7.03
N LYS A 73 -61.45 -11.71 -6.47
CA LYS A 73 -60.72 -10.44 -6.26
C LYS A 73 -59.51 -10.61 -5.33
N LEU A 74 -59.66 -11.39 -4.26
CA LEU A 74 -58.55 -11.68 -3.35
C LEU A 74 -57.46 -12.51 -4.03
N ARG A 75 -57.82 -13.47 -4.89
CA ARG A 75 -56.85 -14.22 -5.68
C ARG A 75 -56.06 -13.32 -6.62
N GLU A 76 -56.76 -12.45 -7.37
CA GLU A 76 -56.12 -11.47 -8.25
C GLU A 76 -55.15 -10.58 -7.46
N ARG A 77 -55.56 -10.08 -6.27
CA ARG A 77 -54.66 -9.27 -5.43
C ARG A 77 -53.47 -10.06 -4.88
N CYS A 78 -53.64 -11.35 -4.55
CA CYS A 78 -52.52 -12.20 -4.16
C CYS A 78 -51.53 -12.37 -5.31
N GLU A 79 -52.02 -12.63 -6.52
CA GLU A 79 -51.20 -12.77 -7.72
C GLU A 79 -50.44 -11.45 -8.01
N GLU A 80 -51.09 -10.29 -7.90
CA GLU A 80 -50.43 -8.98 -8.01
C GLU A 80 -49.32 -8.80 -6.97
N LEU A 81 -49.60 -9.12 -5.71
CA LEU A 81 -48.62 -8.99 -4.62
C LEU A 81 -47.44 -9.95 -4.77
N GLU A 82 -47.67 -11.15 -5.30
CA GLU A 82 -46.61 -12.11 -5.62
C GLU A 82 -45.69 -11.54 -6.71
N VAL A 83 -46.25 -10.97 -7.79
CA VAL A 83 -45.48 -10.30 -8.84
C VAL A 83 -44.72 -9.09 -8.30
N GLU A 84 -45.38 -8.23 -7.50
CA GLU A 84 -44.70 -7.10 -6.85
C GLU A 84 -43.53 -7.60 -5.98
N ALA A 85 -43.72 -8.65 -5.19
CA ALA A 85 -42.67 -9.20 -4.34
C ALA A 85 -41.47 -9.75 -5.13
N GLU A 86 -41.71 -10.38 -6.28
CA GLU A 86 -40.66 -10.83 -7.19
C GLU A 86 -39.85 -9.65 -7.75
N LEU A 87 -40.54 -8.63 -8.27
CA LEU A 87 -39.89 -7.41 -8.78
C LEU A 87 -39.04 -6.71 -7.70
N TRP A 88 -39.59 -6.56 -6.48
CA TRP A 88 -38.85 -5.97 -5.37
C TRP A 88 -37.60 -6.79 -4.99
N GLN A 89 -37.64 -8.11 -5.13
CA GLN A 89 -36.46 -8.95 -4.90
C GLN A 89 -35.40 -8.76 -5.99
N GLU A 90 -35.82 -8.68 -7.26
CA GLU A 90 -34.93 -8.42 -8.39
C GLU A 90 -34.25 -7.05 -8.26
N GLU A 91 -35.02 -5.99 -8.04
CA GLU A 91 -34.51 -4.62 -7.83
C GLU A 91 -33.53 -4.57 -6.66
N LYS A 92 -33.84 -5.25 -5.55
CA LYS A 92 -32.94 -5.33 -4.39
C LYS A 92 -31.61 -6.00 -4.75
N VAL A 93 -31.62 -7.06 -5.55
CA VAL A 93 -30.41 -7.74 -6.00
C VAL A 93 -29.59 -6.83 -6.91
N GLU A 94 -30.23 -6.08 -7.81
CA GLU A 94 -29.56 -5.11 -8.69
C GLU A 94 -28.94 -3.95 -7.92
N LEU A 95 -29.64 -3.41 -6.93
CA LEU A 95 -29.12 -2.38 -6.03
C LEU A 95 -27.91 -2.88 -5.24
N LEU A 96 -27.93 -4.12 -4.75
CA LEU A 96 -26.78 -4.71 -4.07
C LEU A 96 -25.59 -4.93 -5.02
N LYS A 97 -25.83 -5.38 -6.25
CA LYS A 97 -24.77 -5.53 -7.27
C LYS A 97 -24.13 -4.19 -7.60
N SER A 98 -24.92 -3.16 -7.89
CA SER A 98 -24.42 -1.81 -8.18
C SER A 98 -23.65 -1.20 -6.99
N ALA A 99 -24.10 -1.43 -5.75
CA ALA A 99 -23.37 -1.02 -4.55
C ALA A 99 -22.00 -1.73 -4.42
N VAL A 100 -21.95 -3.02 -4.72
CA VAL A 100 -20.70 -3.80 -4.70
C VAL A 100 -19.75 -3.34 -5.81
N ASP A 101 -20.26 -3.09 -7.02
CA ASP A 101 -19.42 -2.68 -8.15
C ASP A 101 -18.88 -1.26 -7.95
N THR A 102 -19.70 -0.32 -7.46
CA THR A 102 -19.21 1.01 -7.05
C THR A 102 -18.15 0.95 -5.96
N GLN A 103 -18.27 0.02 -4.99
CA GLN A 103 -17.25 -0.20 -3.99
C GLN A 103 -15.95 -0.74 -4.59
N LYS A 104 -16.01 -1.70 -5.53
CA LYS A 104 -14.82 -2.21 -6.23
C LYS A 104 -14.14 -1.12 -7.04
N ASP A 105 -14.92 -0.30 -7.75
CA ASP A 105 -14.41 0.82 -8.53
C ASP A 105 -13.71 1.85 -7.65
N ALA A 106 -14.28 2.17 -6.49
CA ALA A 106 -13.64 3.04 -5.50
C ALA A 106 -12.31 2.45 -4.98
N GLN A 107 -12.26 1.15 -4.68
CA GLN A 107 -11.02 0.47 -4.26
C GLN A 107 -9.96 0.45 -5.36
N LEU A 108 -10.36 0.25 -6.62
CA LEU A 108 -9.45 0.30 -7.76
C LEU A 108 -8.91 1.71 -7.97
N ALA A 109 -9.75 2.73 -7.86
CA ALA A 109 -9.35 4.13 -7.94
C ALA A 109 -8.37 4.50 -6.82
N GLU A 110 -8.60 4.05 -5.58
CA GLU A 110 -7.68 4.27 -4.46
C GLU A 110 -6.32 3.59 -4.69
N LYS A 111 -6.33 2.33 -5.16
CA LYS A 111 -5.09 1.61 -5.50
C LYS A 111 -4.33 2.32 -6.63
N ALA A 112 -5.02 2.79 -7.66
CA ALA A 112 -4.42 3.53 -8.76
C ALA A 112 -3.78 4.85 -8.27
N ALA A 113 -4.46 5.59 -7.39
CA ALA A 113 -3.93 6.81 -6.78
C ALA A 113 -2.66 6.53 -5.95
N ARG A 114 -2.67 5.48 -5.11
CA ARG A 114 -1.49 5.06 -4.33
C ARG A 114 -0.31 4.66 -5.23
N LEU A 115 -0.57 3.95 -6.32
CA LEU A 115 0.48 3.58 -7.28
C LEU A 115 1.03 4.80 -8.01
N SER A 116 0.17 5.75 -8.40
CA SER A 116 0.59 7.00 -9.02
C SER A 116 1.44 7.86 -8.08
N GLU A 117 1.05 7.97 -6.82
CA GLU A 117 1.84 8.68 -5.81
C GLU A 117 3.21 8.01 -5.60
N LYS A 118 3.24 6.67 -5.49
CA LYS A 118 4.48 5.92 -5.38
C LYS A 118 5.38 6.11 -6.61
N ALA A 119 4.81 6.09 -7.82
CA ALA A 119 5.55 6.34 -9.05
C ALA A 119 6.17 7.74 -9.03
N SER A 120 5.40 8.77 -8.68
CA SER A 120 5.91 10.14 -8.56
C SER A 120 7.04 10.26 -7.54
N ARG A 121 6.93 9.61 -6.37
CA ARG A 121 8.02 9.58 -5.38
C ARG A 121 9.27 8.92 -5.94
N LEU A 122 9.15 7.75 -6.56
CA LEU A 122 10.28 7.06 -7.19
C LEU A 122 10.91 7.86 -8.33
N GLU A 123 10.11 8.59 -9.11
CA GLU A 123 10.61 9.52 -10.12
C GLU A 123 11.45 10.63 -9.48
N THR A 124 10.99 11.25 -8.39
CA THR A 124 11.77 12.28 -7.68
C THR A 124 13.05 11.74 -7.04
N GLU A 125 13.02 10.49 -6.56
CA GLU A 125 14.23 9.85 -6.02
C GLU A 125 15.22 9.52 -7.14
N ASN A 126 14.75 9.02 -8.28
CA ASN A 126 15.58 8.76 -9.45
C ASN A 126 16.25 10.03 -9.97
N THR A 127 15.51 11.14 -10.12
CA THR A 127 16.11 12.41 -10.56
C THR A 127 17.17 12.89 -9.58
N ARG A 128 16.92 12.77 -8.27
CA ARG A 128 17.91 13.12 -7.24
C ARG A 128 19.17 12.23 -7.31
N LEU A 129 19.00 10.93 -7.55
CA LEU A 129 20.13 10.01 -7.73
C LEU A 129 20.92 10.34 -9.00
N GLU A 130 20.25 10.66 -10.10
CA GLU A 130 20.88 11.12 -11.34
C GLU A 130 21.70 12.39 -11.12
N GLU A 131 21.18 13.37 -10.37
CA GLU A 131 21.92 14.56 -9.97
C GLU A 131 23.18 14.22 -9.14
N HIS A 132 23.06 13.29 -8.18
CA HIS A 132 24.20 12.84 -7.38
C HIS A 132 25.27 12.15 -8.24
N ILE A 133 24.86 11.28 -9.17
CA ILE A 133 25.77 10.63 -10.14
C ILE A 133 26.48 11.69 -10.99
N GLN A 134 25.76 12.72 -11.45
CA GLN A 134 26.36 13.78 -12.25
C GLN A 134 27.40 14.59 -11.45
N ARG A 135 27.10 14.92 -10.18
CA ARG A 135 28.07 15.58 -9.29
C ARG A 135 29.30 14.71 -9.04
N LEU A 136 29.15 13.41 -8.86
CA LEU A 136 30.28 12.49 -8.69
C LEU A 136 31.18 12.48 -9.93
N LYS A 137 30.60 12.44 -11.14
CA LYS A 137 31.38 12.55 -12.39
C LYS A 137 32.13 13.89 -12.50
N GLU A 138 31.51 14.99 -12.06
CA GLU A 138 32.19 16.29 -11.99
C GLU A 138 33.35 16.27 -10.97
N PHE A 139 33.21 15.60 -9.83
CA PHE A 139 34.30 15.45 -8.88
C PHE A 139 35.42 14.56 -9.42
N GLU A 140 35.11 13.44 -10.08
CA GLU A 140 36.09 12.57 -10.72
C GLU A 140 36.90 13.32 -11.78
N THR A 141 36.24 14.10 -12.65
CA THR A 141 36.93 14.91 -13.67
C THR A 141 37.81 16.00 -13.06
N ARG A 142 37.36 16.67 -11.99
CA ARG A 142 38.19 17.64 -11.26
C ARG A 142 39.38 17.00 -10.57
N ALA A 143 39.21 15.81 -9.98
CA ALA A 143 40.29 15.07 -9.35
C ALA A 143 41.37 14.72 -10.38
N LEU A 144 40.98 14.21 -11.55
CA LEU A 144 41.91 13.95 -12.66
C LEU A 144 42.64 15.22 -13.13
N ALA A 145 41.94 16.34 -13.29
CA ALA A 145 42.57 17.61 -13.65
C ALA A 145 43.58 18.10 -12.61
N LEU A 146 43.25 17.99 -11.32
CA LEU A 146 44.17 18.32 -10.23
C LEU A 146 45.37 17.36 -10.16
N GLU A 147 45.19 16.08 -10.49
CA GLU A 147 46.29 15.12 -10.60
C GLU A 147 47.26 15.52 -11.73
N ASP A 148 46.73 15.90 -12.90
CA ASP A 148 47.52 16.41 -14.03
C ASP A 148 48.26 17.71 -13.68
N GLU A 149 47.57 18.67 -13.03
CA GLU A 149 48.20 19.92 -12.56
C GLU A 149 49.30 19.66 -11.53
N ASN A 150 49.05 18.78 -10.55
CA ASN A 150 50.05 18.38 -9.56
C ASN A 150 51.24 17.67 -10.21
N ALA A 151 51.00 16.84 -11.22
CA ALA A 151 52.06 16.19 -11.99
C ALA A 151 52.90 17.22 -12.75
N ALA A 152 52.27 18.20 -13.41
CA ALA A 152 52.95 19.29 -14.10
C ALA A 152 53.76 20.18 -13.14
N LEU A 153 53.21 20.52 -11.97
CA LEU A 153 53.91 21.26 -10.92
C LEU A 153 55.10 20.49 -10.36
N ARG A 154 54.99 19.17 -10.18
CA ARG A 154 56.14 18.34 -9.79
C ARG A 154 57.23 18.35 -10.87
N GLN A 155 56.86 18.25 -12.14
CA GLN A 155 57.81 18.33 -13.24
C GLN A 155 58.49 19.70 -13.31
N SER A 156 57.75 20.80 -13.14
CA SER A 156 58.31 22.15 -13.14
C SER A 156 59.19 22.41 -11.91
N ALA A 157 58.82 21.90 -10.74
CA ALA A 157 59.65 21.95 -9.53
C ALA A 157 60.96 21.16 -9.70
N ILE A 158 60.91 19.97 -10.33
CA ILE A 158 62.12 19.20 -10.69
C ILE A 158 62.99 19.99 -11.68
N ALA A 159 62.38 20.62 -12.69
CA ALA A 159 63.11 21.44 -13.66
C ALA A 159 63.74 22.70 -13.03
N ALA A 160 63.07 23.33 -12.05
CA ALA A 160 63.58 24.48 -11.30
C ALA A 160 64.62 24.10 -10.22
N SER A 161 64.56 22.87 -9.71
CA SER A 161 65.53 22.28 -8.77
C SER A 161 66.74 21.66 -9.47
N GLY A 162 66.77 21.58 -10.80
CA GLY A 162 67.96 21.23 -11.55
C GLY A 162 69.07 22.27 -11.30
N PRO A 163 70.36 21.90 -11.39
CA PRO A 163 71.44 22.84 -11.16
C PRO A 163 71.22 24.05 -12.06
N SER A 164 71.07 25.23 -11.46
CA SER A 164 70.89 26.46 -12.23
C SER A 164 72.05 26.57 -13.21
N ARG A 165 71.84 27.13 -14.41
CA ARG A 165 72.93 27.29 -15.40
C ARG A 165 74.18 27.91 -14.76
N ARG A 166 73.95 28.83 -13.81
CA ARG A 166 74.96 29.46 -12.95
C ARG A 166 75.60 28.52 -11.93
N GLU A 167 74.87 27.59 -11.33
CA GLU A 167 75.43 26.53 -10.45
C GLU A 167 76.26 25.54 -11.26
N GLY A 168 75.82 25.16 -12.46
CA GLY A 168 76.62 24.33 -13.38
C GLY A 168 77.94 25.02 -13.79
N ASP A 169 77.88 26.32 -14.10
CA ASP A 169 79.08 27.12 -14.41
C ASP A 169 80.01 27.24 -13.19
N LEU A 170 79.46 27.43 -11.98
CA LEU A 170 80.23 27.50 -10.73
C LEU A 170 80.84 26.15 -10.36
N GLU A 171 80.14 25.03 -10.59
CA GLU A 171 80.70 23.69 -10.42
C GLU A 171 81.84 23.42 -11.40
N ALA A 172 81.70 23.83 -12.66
CA ALA A 172 82.75 23.71 -13.66
C ALA A 172 83.98 24.54 -13.28
N GLN A 173 83.79 25.79 -12.84
CA GLN A 173 84.86 26.64 -12.32
C GLN A 173 85.50 26.06 -11.07
N ASN A 174 84.73 25.52 -10.12
CA ASN A 174 85.27 24.84 -8.95
C ASN A 174 86.09 23.61 -9.32
N ARG A 175 85.64 22.80 -10.29
CA ARG A 175 86.40 21.66 -10.81
C ARG A 175 87.72 22.12 -11.44
N GLU A 176 87.70 23.20 -12.23
CA GLU A 176 88.89 23.79 -12.84
C GLU A 176 89.85 24.39 -11.81
N LEU A 177 89.33 25.04 -10.77
CA LEU A 177 90.13 25.55 -9.66
C LEU A 177 90.74 24.41 -8.85
N THR A 178 89.99 23.34 -8.58
CA THR A 178 90.54 22.15 -7.90
C THR A 178 91.61 21.44 -8.73
N SER A 179 91.47 21.36 -10.06
CA SER A 179 92.49 20.77 -10.91
C SER A 179 93.74 21.66 -11.02
N ARG A 180 93.58 22.98 -11.04
CA ARG A 180 94.69 23.95 -10.96
C ARG A 180 95.39 23.90 -9.60
N LEU A 181 94.64 23.77 -8.51
CA LEU A 181 95.20 23.57 -7.17
C LEU A 181 95.97 22.25 -7.10
N ALA A 182 95.41 21.15 -7.60
CA ALA A 182 96.11 19.87 -7.68
C ALA A 182 97.40 19.96 -8.53
N ALA A 183 97.38 20.66 -9.67
CA ALA A 183 98.56 20.87 -10.50
C ALA A 183 99.61 21.79 -9.84
N LEU A 184 99.17 22.75 -9.00
CA LEU A 184 100.05 23.60 -8.20
C LEU A 184 100.64 22.84 -7.01
N GLU A 185 99.86 21.98 -6.35
CA GLU A 185 100.33 21.05 -5.31
C GLU A 185 101.33 20.05 -5.88
N GLU A 186 101.11 19.54 -7.09
CA GLU A 186 102.03 18.66 -7.80
C GLU A 186 103.32 19.39 -8.23
N ARG A 187 103.22 20.67 -8.59
CA ARG A 187 104.39 21.56 -8.80
C ARG A 187 105.14 21.89 -7.52
N LEU A 188 104.44 22.10 -6.41
CA LEU A 188 105.04 22.29 -5.08
C LEU A 188 105.71 21.01 -4.59
N ALA A 189 105.13 19.84 -4.85
CA ALA A 189 105.70 18.53 -4.56
C ALA A 189 106.96 18.23 -5.41
N GLN A 190 107.08 18.80 -6.60
CA GLN A 190 108.29 18.74 -7.43
C GLN A 190 109.38 19.75 -7.01
N ALA A 191 109.05 20.76 -6.19
CA ALA A 191 109.96 21.85 -5.80
C ALA A 191 110.59 21.71 -4.39
N GLY A 192 110.42 20.59 -3.68
CA GLY A 192 111.12 20.43 -2.40
C GLY A 192 111.02 19.04 -1.77
N LYS A 193 112.16 18.32 -1.71
CA LYS A 193 112.38 17.19 -0.81
C LYS A 193 113.26 17.62 0.37
N GLU A 194 112.61 17.79 1.54
CA GLU A 194 113.00 17.40 2.93
C GLU A 194 114.24 18.00 3.66
N PRO A 195 114.37 17.91 5.03
CA PRO A 195 113.57 17.14 6.02
C PRO A 195 113.15 17.87 7.35
N GLU A 196 112.46 17.05 8.16
CA GLU A 196 111.71 17.17 9.42
C GLU A 196 112.38 17.77 10.70
N SER A 197 111.54 18.19 11.67
CA SER A 197 111.68 17.76 13.08
C SER A 197 110.33 17.72 13.85
N LYS A 198 110.17 16.64 14.63
CA LYS A 198 109.03 16.14 15.47
C LYS A 198 109.24 16.55 16.95
N PRO A 199 108.47 16.09 17.98
CA PRO A 199 107.05 15.67 18.10
C PRO A 199 106.35 16.21 19.38
N ALA A 200 105.03 16.01 19.52
CA ALA A 200 104.40 15.36 20.69
C ALA A 200 102.87 15.22 20.52
N ALA A 201 102.36 14.03 20.81
CA ALA A 201 100.97 13.57 20.73
C ALA A 201 100.34 13.51 22.15
N PRO A 202 99.18 12.85 22.46
CA PRO A 202 98.19 12.19 21.60
C PRO A 202 96.67 12.32 22.00
N LYS A 203 95.81 11.94 21.03
CA LYS A 203 94.60 11.06 21.06
C LYS A 203 93.23 11.53 21.61
N SER A 204 92.32 11.82 20.67
CA SER A 204 90.99 11.22 20.33
C SER A 204 90.30 10.23 21.32
N PRO A 205 88.95 9.95 21.27
CA PRO A 205 88.13 9.82 20.04
C PRO A 205 86.56 9.98 20.10
N VAL A 206 85.88 9.74 18.95
CA VAL A 206 84.54 9.06 18.77
C VAL A 206 83.25 9.89 19.13
N LYS A 207 82.06 9.84 18.49
CA LYS A 207 81.39 9.04 17.42
C LYS A 207 80.15 9.82 16.86
N ARG A 208 79.65 9.31 15.73
CA ARG A 208 78.47 9.67 14.90
C ARG A 208 77.12 9.77 15.64
N ARG A 209 76.17 10.60 15.16
CA ARG A 209 74.90 10.19 14.49
C ARG A 209 73.90 11.35 14.23
N ARG A 210 73.10 11.09 13.19
CA ARG A 210 71.93 11.75 12.57
C ARG A 210 70.96 12.53 13.48
N GLY A 211 70.34 13.59 12.93
CA GLY A 211 69.11 14.20 13.43
C GLY A 211 68.41 15.07 12.37
N ASN A 212 67.12 14.81 12.16
CA ASN A 212 66.19 15.32 11.14
C ASN A 212 65.73 16.77 11.40
N PRO A 213 65.44 17.61 10.40
CA PRO A 213 64.82 18.92 10.58
C PRO A 213 63.31 18.79 10.43
N LEU A 214 62.56 18.70 11.53
CA LEU A 214 61.12 18.94 11.61
C LEU A 214 60.70 18.73 13.07
N ARG A 215 60.73 19.80 13.86
CA ARG A 215 60.02 19.89 15.13
C ARG A 215 59.70 21.34 15.46
N GLN A 216 58.62 21.83 14.87
CA GLN A 216 57.79 22.88 15.44
C GLN A 216 56.38 22.27 15.55
N GLU A 217 55.96 22.01 16.79
CA GLU A 217 54.55 22.04 17.18
C GLU A 217 54.29 23.46 17.73
N PRO A 218 53.07 24.03 17.61
CA PRO A 218 51.96 23.58 18.45
C PRO A 218 50.63 23.32 17.72
N ASP A 219 49.96 22.28 18.21
CA ASP A 219 48.53 22.20 18.53
C ASP A 219 47.51 22.65 17.46
N MET A 220 47.05 21.67 16.68
CA MET A 220 45.73 21.70 16.06
C MET A 220 44.72 21.13 17.06
N GLU A 221 43.79 21.98 17.50
CA GLU A 221 42.63 21.64 18.31
C GLU A 221 41.80 20.54 17.62
N GLN A 222 41.63 19.41 18.29
CA GLN A 222 40.63 18.39 17.91
C GLN A 222 39.26 18.86 18.39
N GLU A 223 38.50 19.52 17.52
CA GLU A 223 37.06 19.67 17.71
C GLU A 223 36.33 18.39 17.29
N GLY A 224 35.81 17.67 18.29
CA GLY A 224 34.46 17.10 18.27
C GLY A 224 34.15 15.99 17.27
N MET A 225 34.63 14.77 17.52
CA MET A 225 33.84 13.58 17.15
C MET A 225 32.69 13.43 18.14
N VAL A 226 31.49 13.87 17.76
CA VAL A 226 30.25 13.49 18.46
C VAL A 226 29.83 12.10 17.94
N SER A 227 29.85 11.12 18.83
CA SER A 227 29.43 9.74 18.55
C SER A 227 27.93 9.68 18.26
N PHE A 228 27.55 9.18 17.09
CA PHE A 228 26.18 8.83 16.74
C PHE A 228 25.90 7.38 17.18
N PHE A 229 25.76 7.16 18.49
CA PHE A 229 25.13 5.96 19.04
C PHE A 229 23.89 6.42 19.81
N GLU A 230 22.75 6.42 19.12
CA GLU A 230 21.44 6.48 19.77
C GLU A 230 20.78 5.11 19.60
N THR A 231 20.91 4.30 20.64
CA THR A 231 20.15 3.07 20.86
C THR A 231 18.79 3.41 21.48
N ARG A 232 17.73 3.20 20.70
CA ARG A 232 16.35 2.78 21.02
C ARG A 232 15.66 3.21 22.34
N ALA A 233 14.46 3.75 22.17
CA ALA A 233 13.23 3.40 22.92
C ALA A 233 12.10 3.54 21.88
N ASP A 234 11.26 2.57 21.47
CA ASP A 234 10.54 1.50 22.18
C ASP A 234 9.79 2.01 23.42
N GLU A 235 8.72 2.77 23.18
CA GLU A 235 7.39 2.69 23.83
C GLU A 235 6.33 3.51 23.07
#